data_AF-A0ABC9TM47-F1
#
_entry.id   AF-A0ABC9TM47-F1
#
_cell.length_a   1.000
_cell.length_b   1.000
_cell.length_c   1.000
_cell.angle_alpha   90.00
_cell.angle_beta   90.00
_cell.angle_gamma   90.00
#
_symmetry.space_group_name_H-M   'P 1'
#
loop_
_entity.id
_entity.type
_entity.pdbx_description
1 polymer ?
#
loop_
_entity_poly.entity_id
_entity_poly.type
_entity_poly.pdbx_seq_one_letter_code
_entity_poly.pdbx_strand_id
1 'polypeptide(L)'
;MGNISILSREEIGRDYTEARTLKRKLNNGDWVYVSEENQLLVLSDEVARQINSSELIEEEVLNELVENKIMIKKADQRDDYKPLFVEPKNILFKSSSFLIDVNGIVAFTISIFLFVIKGSPFGSAVNVLFTNPLKFLLIAILVSIVSTTFHEFMHIIFSRNSRKINLNIVKAVATIPMTHVWTWSRFGRITAITSGMSSDAIFLLFFLIMNNKSDGVNSIAASILITRILWQFIIIQKTDINILISFVVDNPFYFEEVAIMKLIIIKVISISVLAMIIWLWFQPVINQFN
;
A
#
# COMPACT_ATOMS: atom_id res chain seq x y z
N MET A 1 -6.59 39.34 53.15
CA MET A 1 -6.37 39.88 51.79
C MET A 1 -5.72 38.79 50.98
N GLY A 2 -6.54 38.01 50.28
CA GLY A 2 -6.09 36.93 49.39
C GLY A 2 -6.31 37.34 47.94
N ASN A 3 -5.66 36.60 47.04
CA ASN A 3 -5.46 36.82 45.60
C ASN A 3 -4.20 37.63 45.31
N ILE A 4 -3.28 37.15 44.46
CA ILE A 4 -3.51 36.35 43.25
C ILE A 4 -2.46 35.23 43.20
N SER A 5 -2.89 33.96 43.19
CA SER A 5 -2.05 32.88 42.69
C SER A 5 -1.88 33.16 41.20
N ILE A 6 -0.68 33.58 40.81
CA ILE A 6 -0.21 33.45 39.43
C ILE A 6 -0.49 32.01 39.06
N LEU A 7 -1.52 31.77 38.24
CA LEU A 7 -1.68 30.53 37.52
C LEU A 7 -0.38 30.39 36.75
N SER A 8 0.53 29.62 37.33
CA SER A 8 1.64 29.05 36.61
C SER A 8 0.99 28.45 35.37
N ARG A 9 1.33 28.99 34.19
CA ARG A 9 1.58 28.11 33.06
C ARG A 9 2.53 27.06 33.62
N GLU A 10 1.97 25.99 34.16
CA GLU A 10 2.75 24.85 34.59
C GLU A 10 3.61 24.51 33.39
N GLU A 11 4.88 24.28 33.66
CA GLU A 11 5.90 23.92 32.69
C GLU A 11 5.62 22.49 32.20
N ILE A 12 4.42 22.24 31.65
CA ILE A 12 3.93 20.93 31.23
C ILE A 12 4.91 20.31 30.23
N GLY A 13 5.63 21.13 29.44
CA GLY A 13 6.67 20.67 28.52
C GLY A 13 7.92 20.03 29.17
N ARG A 14 8.21 20.23 30.47
CA ARG A 14 9.42 19.69 31.09
C ARG A 14 9.35 18.20 31.45
N ASP A 15 8.15 17.64 31.59
CA ASP A 15 7.96 16.24 31.99
C ASP A 15 7.84 15.27 30.83
N TYR A 16 7.77 15.77 29.60
CA TYR A 16 7.70 14.95 28.39
C TYR A 16 9.04 14.94 27.64
N THR A 17 9.27 13.88 26.90
CA THR A 17 10.41 13.71 26.00
C THR A 17 9.94 13.12 24.68
N GLU A 18 10.67 13.41 23.59
CA GLU A 18 10.45 12.75 22.32
C GLU A 18 10.60 11.24 22.51
N ALA A 19 9.56 10.49 22.14
CA ALA A 19 9.62 9.04 22.07
C ALA A 19 10.56 8.61 20.94
N ARG A 20 10.93 7.33 20.89
CA ARG A 20 11.65 6.82 19.73
C ARG A 20 10.72 6.87 18.51
N THR A 21 11.06 7.70 17.53
CA THR A 21 10.29 7.87 16.29
C THR A 21 11.20 7.79 15.07
N LEU A 22 10.62 7.43 13.93
CA LEU A 22 11.22 7.71 12.62
C LEU A 22 10.68 9.04 12.13
N LYS A 23 11.55 9.90 11.59
CA LYS A 23 11.13 11.19 11.03
C LYS A 23 11.79 11.51 9.71
N ARG A 24 11.05 12.16 8.82
CA ARG A 24 11.55 12.65 7.52
C ARG A 24 10.79 13.91 7.11
N LYS A 25 11.53 14.90 6.59
CA LYS A 25 10.96 16.09 5.97
C LYS A 25 10.30 15.76 4.61
N LEU A 26 9.08 16.25 4.42
CA LEU A 26 8.30 16.20 3.19
C LEU A 26 8.72 17.32 2.23
N ASN A 27 8.36 17.16 0.95
CA ASN A 27 8.64 18.16 -0.09
C ASN A 27 7.98 19.53 0.18
N ASN A 28 6.83 19.56 0.86
CA ASN A 28 6.12 20.79 1.20
C ASN A 28 6.72 21.55 2.40
N GLY A 29 7.72 20.95 3.08
CA GLY A 29 8.37 21.53 4.25
C GLY A 29 7.91 20.94 5.59
N ASP A 30 6.83 20.16 5.61
CA ASP A 30 6.35 19.49 6.82
C ASP A 30 7.19 18.27 7.16
N TRP A 31 6.93 17.65 8.30
CA TRP A 31 7.64 16.48 8.80
C TRP A 31 6.68 15.33 9.03
N VAL A 32 6.99 14.17 8.47
CA VAL A 32 6.34 12.91 8.86
C VAL A 32 7.06 12.35 10.06
N TYR A 33 6.30 12.03 11.10
CA TYR A 33 6.71 11.25 12.26
C TYR A 33 5.99 9.91 12.26
N VAL A 34 6.73 8.84 12.56
CA VAL A 34 6.18 7.50 12.79
C VAL A 34 6.63 6.99 14.15
N SER A 35 5.68 6.70 15.02
CA SER A 35 5.95 6.17 16.37
C SER A 35 6.28 4.67 16.35
N GLU A 36 6.80 4.15 17.47
CA GLU A 36 7.05 2.70 17.63
C GLU A 36 5.78 1.84 17.46
N GLU A 37 4.61 2.42 17.71
CA GLU A 37 3.31 1.77 17.52
C GLU A 37 2.78 1.88 16.08
N ASN A 38 3.61 2.39 15.16
CA ASN A 38 3.32 2.55 13.74
C ASN A 38 2.16 3.53 13.46
N GLN A 39 1.97 4.52 14.36
CA GLN A 39 1.12 5.68 14.13
C GLN A 39 1.88 6.71 13.29
N LEU A 40 1.21 7.32 12.32
CA LEU A 40 1.77 8.39 11.49
C LEU A 40 1.11 9.71 11.83
N LEU A 41 1.96 10.72 11.99
CA LEU A 41 1.53 12.11 12.14
C LEU A 41 2.36 12.99 11.20
N VAL A 42 1.72 14.01 10.62
CA VAL A 42 2.39 15.05 9.84
C VAL A 42 2.39 16.31 10.68
N LEU A 43 3.57 16.87 10.92
CA LEU A 43 3.78 18.06 11.74
C LEU A 43 4.36 19.19 10.88
N SER A 44 3.95 20.43 11.14
CA SER A 44 4.57 21.59 10.50
C SER A 44 6.04 21.73 10.90
N ASP A 45 6.84 22.42 10.08
CA ASP A 45 8.25 22.68 10.41
C ASP A 45 8.43 23.46 11.72
N GLU A 46 7.43 24.27 12.12
CA GLU A 46 7.41 25.00 13.38
C GLU A 46 7.27 24.07 14.58
N VAL A 47 6.26 23.19 14.58
CA VAL A 47 6.05 22.21 15.65
C VAL A 47 7.24 21.24 15.74
N ALA A 48 7.78 20.80 14.59
CA ALA A 48 8.96 19.95 14.56
C ALA A 48 10.20 20.62 15.17
N ARG A 49 10.36 21.95 15.01
CA ARG A 49 11.44 22.70 15.67
C ARG A 49 11.22 22.80 17.18
N GLN A 50 10.00 23.09 17.63
CA GLN A 50 9.67 23.19 19.05
C GLN A 50 10.00 21.89 19.80
N ILE A 51 9.70 20.73 19.20
CA ILE A 51 10.06 19.41 19.75
C ILE A 51 11.58 19.28 19.93
N ASN A 52 12.39 19.77 18.98
CA ASN A 52 13.85 19.66 19.03
C ASN A 52 14.52 20.74 19.92
N SER A 53 13.90 21.90 20.11
CA SER A 53 14.49 23.03 20.86
C SER A 53 14.10 23.09 22.34
N SER A 54 13.28 22.14 22.83
CA SER A 54 12.71 22.18 24.20
C SER A 54 11.93 23.47 24.50
N GLU A 55 11.38 24.10 23.46
CA GLU A 55 10.46 25.23 23.59
C GLU A 55 9.13 24.78 24.20
N LEU A 56 8.39 25.73 24.78
CA LEU A 56 7.05 25.45 25.30
C LEU A 56 6.11 25.09 24.14
N ILE A 57 5.65 23.85 24.13
CA ILE A 57 4.63 23.35 23.21
C ILE A 57 3.26 23.70 23.77
N GLU A 58 2.36 24.19 22.92
CA GLU A 58 0.97 24.45 23.30
C GLU A 58 0.27 23.17 23.77
N GLU A 59 -0.64 23.28 24.73
CA GLU A 59 -1.26 22.12 25.39
C GLU A 59 -2.05 21.23 24.41
N GLU A 60 -2.76 21.83 23.45
CA GLU A 60 -3.49 21.11 22.41
C GLU A 60 -2.54 20.28 21.53
N VAL A 61 -1.44 20.89 21.08
CA VAL A 61 -0.41 20.23 20.27
C VAL A 61 0.28 19.13 21.07
N LEU A 62 0.57 19.37 22.35
CA LEU A 62 1.17 18.38 23.23
C LEU A 62 0.25 17.17 23.42
N ASN A 63 -1.06 17.39 23.59
CA ASN A 63 -2.04 16.31 23.71
C ASN A 63 -2.06 15.45 22.45
N GLU A 64 -2.09 16.06 21.26
CA GLU A 64 -2.03 15.33 19.98
C GLU A 64 -0.73 14.51 19.85
N LEU A 65 0.41 15.08 20.24
CA LEU A 65 1.70 14.37 20.22
C LEU A 65 1.74 13.18 21.19
N VAL A 66 1.10 13.30 22.35
CA VAL A 66 1.01 12.23 23.37
C VAL A 66 0.02 11.13 22.92
N GLU A 67 -1.11 11.51 22.33
CA GLU A 67 -2.08 10.57 21.75
C GLU A 67 -1.43 9.72 20.65
N ASN A 68 -0.64 10.34 19.78
CA ASN A 68 0.07 9.68 18.69
C ASN A 68 1.38 8.99 19.10
N LYS A 69 1.71 8.99 20.41
CA LYS A 69 2.92 8.37 20.98
C LYS A 69 4.24 8.93 20.41
N ILE A 70 4.22 10.20 20.00
CA ILE A 70 5.42 10.93 19.56
C ILE A 70 6.10 11.57 20.76
N MET A 71 5.31 12.02 21.74
CA MET A 71 5.78 12.48 23.05
C MET A 71 5.32 11.51 24.13
N ILE A 72 6.20 11.21 25.09
CA ILE A 72 5.88 10.38 26.26
C ILE A 72 6.35 11.07 27.52
N LYS A 73 5.69 10.79 28.65
CA LYS A 73 6.19 11.24 29.95
C LYS A 73 7.55 10.58 30.21
N LYS A 74 8.50 11.34 30.74
CA LYS A 74 9.84 10.84 31.09
C LYS A 74 9.79 9.63 32.02
N ALA A 75 8.81 9.58 32.91
CA ALA A 75 8.59 8.44 33.82
C ALA A 75 8.16 7.14 33.11
N ASP A 76 7.54 7.23 31.93
CA ASP A 76 7.03 6.10 31.17
C ASP A 76 8.02 5.61 30.10
N GLN A 77 9.21 6.21 30.03
CA GLN A 77 10.25 5.84 29.08
C GLN A 77 10.79 4.45 29.42
N ARG A 78 10.36 3.44 28.67
CA ARG A 78 10.85 2.07 28.81
C ARG A 78 12.16 1.91 28.03
N ASP A 79 13.15 1.28 28.64
CA ASP A 79 14.41 0.91 27.97
C ASP A 79 14.28 -0.28 27.01
N ASP A 80 13.12 -0.93 26.98
CA ASP A 80 12.89 -2.10 26.13
C ASP A 80 13.03 -1.74 24.64
N TYR A 81 14.05 -2.32 24.00
CA TYR A 81 14.41 -2.01 22.62
C TYR A 81 13.45 -2.65 21.62
N LYS A 82 12.53 -1.86 21.06
CA LYS A 82 11.83 -2.23 19.82
C LYS A 82 12.55 -1.60 18.62
N PRO A 83 13.13 -2.39 17.70
CA PRO A 83 13.76 -1.82 16.52
C PRO A 83 12.73 -1.16 15.63
N LEU A 84 12.94 0.12 15.31
CA LEU A 84 12.25 0.84 14.25
C LEU A 84 12.76 0.35 12.89
N PHE A 85 11.86 0.14 11.93
CA PHE A 85 12.20 -0.39 10.62
C PHE A 85 12.76 0.72 9.70
N VAL A 86 14.07 0.91 9.77
CA VAL A 86 14.81 1.85 8.91
C VAL A 86 15.08 1.22 7.53
N GLU A 87 15.07 2.04 6.49
CA GLU A 87 15.40 1.63 5.12
C GLU A 87 16.79 0.98 5.05
N PRO A 88 16.92 -0.21 4.43
CA PRO A 88 18.21 -0.83 4.21
C PRO A 88 19.09 0.01 3.30
N LYS A 89 20.30 0.31 3.75
CA LYS A 89 21.30 1.03 2.94
C LYS A 89 22.19 0.11 2.11
N ASN A 90 22.03 -1.20 2.23
CA ASN A 90 22.89 -2.17 1.56
C ASN A 90 22.63 -2.22 0.04
N ILE A 91 23.68 -2.57 -0.72
CA ILE A 91 23.61 -2.60 -2.18
C ILE A 91 22.70 -3.71 -2.70
N LEU A 92 22.59 -4.82 -1.95
CA LEU A 92 21.72 -5.95 -2.29
C LEU A 92 20.25 -5.54 -2.32
N PHE A 93 19.76 -4.84 -1.31
CA PHE A 93 18.39 -4.34 -1.26
C PHE A 93 18.10 -3.38 -2.40
N LYS A 94 18.98 -2.40 -2.62
CA LYS A 94 18.83 -1.45 -3.75
C LYS A 94 18.78 -2.16 -5.09
N SER A 95 19.67 -3.13 -5.31
CA SER A 95 19.73 -3.92 -6.54
C SER A 95 18.48 -4.79 -6.70
N SER A 96 18.06 -5.51 -5.66
CA SER A 96 16.85 -6.33 -5.71
C SER A 96 15.59 -5.50 -5.93
N SER A 97 15.52 -4.32 -5.31
CA SER A 97 14.43 -3.35 -5.49
C SER A 97 14.36 -2.87 -6.93
N PHE A 98 15.49 -2.50 -7.51
CA PHE A 98 15.56 -2.09 -8.90
C PHE A 98 15.15 -3.22 -9.85
N LEU A 99 15.65 -4.43 -9.61
CA LEU A 99 15.34 -5.59 -10.44
C LEU A 99 13.85 -5.96 -10.39
N ILE A 100 13.21 -5.94 -9.21
CA ILE A 100 11.79 -6.30 -9.13
C ILE A 100 10.92 -5.28 -9.87
N ASP A 101 11.20 -3.99 -9.73
CA ASP A 101 10.43 -2.93 -10.38
C ASP A 101 10.59 -2.98 -11.91
N VAL A 102 11.83 -3.15 -12.40
CA VAL A 102 12.10 -3.29 -13.84
C VAL A 102 11.44 -4.55 -14.40
N ASN A 103 11.58 -5.70 -13.72
CA ASN A 103 10.95 -6.94 -14.16
C ASN A 103 9.42 -6.82 -14.15
N GLY A 104 8.84 -6.14 -13.16
CA GLY A 104 7.40 -5.87 -13.10
C GLY A 104 6.92 -5.05 -14.30
N ILE A 105 7.61 -3.94 -14.61
CA ILE A 105 7.27 -3.08 -15.76
C ILE A 105 7.39 -3.83 -17.09
N VAL A 106 8.48 -4.57 -17.27
CA VAL A 106 8.72 -5.38 -18.48
C VAL A 106 7.64 -6.46 -18.59
N ALA A 107 7.36 -7.18 -17.51
CA ALA A 107 6.35 -8.24 -17.50
C ALA A 107 4.94 -7.71 -17.79
N PHE A 108 4.58 -6.57 -17.20
CA PHE A 108 3.30 -5.91 -17.47
C PHE A 108 3.18 -5.50 -18.94
N THR A 109 4.23 -4.89 -19.49
CA THR A 109 4.27 -4.44 -20.89
C THR A 109 4.15 -5.61 -21.87
N ILE A 110 4.90 -6.70 -21.65
CA ILE A 110 4.80 -7.91 -22.48
C ILE A 110 3.42 -8.55 -22.31
N SER A 111 2.84 -8.54 -21.12
CA SER A 111 1.50 -9.08 -20.87
C SER A 111 0.42 -8.34 -21.68
N ILE A 112 0.50 -7.00 -21.77
CA ILE A 112 -0.39 -6.21 -22.64
C ILE A 112 -0.21 -6.64 -24.10
N PHE A 113 1.03 -6.75 -24.58
CA PHE A 113 1.29 -7.16 -25.96
C PHE A 113 0.76 -8.57 -26.26
N LEU A 114 0.96 -9.53 -25.34
CA LEU A 114 0.43 -10.88 -25.45
C LEU A 114 -1.10 -10.91 -25.41
N PHE A 115 -1.74 -10.09 -24.58
CA PHE A 115 -3.19 -9.96 -24.55
C PHE A 115 -3.75 -9.46 -25.88
N VAL A 116 -3.07 -8.50 -26.52
CA VAL A 116 -3.48 -7.97 -27.84
C VAL A 116 -3.28 -9.01 -28.95
N ILE A 117 -2.15 -9.73 -28.96
CA ILE A 117 -1.82 -10.68 -30.04
C ILE A 117 -2.57 -12.00 -29.91
N LYS A 118 -2.60 -12.58 -28.70
CA LYS A 118 -3.23 -13.89 -28.47
C LYS A 118 -4.74 -13.77 -28.19
N GLY A 119 -5.22 -12.56 -27.98
CA GLY A 119 -6.61 -12.29 -27.60
C GLY A 119 -6.89 -12.53 -26.11
N SER A 120 -8.15 -12.29 -25.75
CA SER A 120 -8.62 -12.31 -24.36
C SER A 120 -8.68 -13.75 -23.80
N PRO A 121 -8.05 -14.05 -22.64
CA PRO A 121 -8.14 -15.35 -21.99
C PRO A 121 -9.53 -15.62 -21.37
N PHE A 122 -10.37 -14.59 -21.22
CA PHE A 122 -11.66 -14.67 -20.55
C PHE A 122 -12.65 -15.60 -21.28
N GLY A 123 -12.61 -15.66 -22.62
CA GLY A 123 -13.48 -16.55 -23.36
C GLY A 123 -13.24 -18.03 -23.07
N SER A 124 -11.97 -18.42 -23.00
CA SER A 124 -11.60 -19.79 -22.61
C SER A 124 -11.92 -20.07 -21.14
N ALA A 125 -11.72 -19.08 -20.24
CA ALA A 125 -12.05 -19.24 -18.83
C ALA A 125 -13.57 -19.42 -18.60
N VAL A 126 -14.40 -18.61 -19.27
CA VAL A 126 -15.87 -18.71 -19.21
C VAL A 126 -16.35 -20.03 -19.82
N ASN A 127 -15.72 -20.51 -20.91
CA ASN A 127 -16.06 -21.83 -21.45
C ASN A 127 -15.83 -22.95 -20.42
N VAL A 128 -14.75 -22.89 -19.63
CA VAL A 128 -14.54 -23.84 -18.53
C VAL A 128 -15.59 -23.68 -17.44
N LEU A 129 -16.00 -22.45 -17.11
CA LEU A 129 -17.05 -22.21 -16.12
C LEU A 129 -18.36 -22.94 -16.49
N PHE A 130 -18.77 -22.91 -17.75
CA PHE A 130 -19.98 -23.59 -18.21
C PHE A 130 -19.82 -25.10 -18.38
N THR A 131 -18.67 -25.56 -18.87
CA THR A 131 -18.43 -26.99 -19.14
C THR A 131 -18.06 -27.79 -17.89
N ASN A 132 -17.30 -27.20 -16.97
CA ASN A 132 -16.89 -27.81 -15.71
C ASN A 132 -16.74 -26.74 -14.60
N PRO A 133 -17.85 -26.31 -13.98
CA PRO A 133 -17.85 -25.24 -12.98
C PRO A 133 -17.01 -25.57 -11.74
N LEU A 134 -16.95 -26.84 -11.34
CA LEU A 134 -16.12 -27.28 -10.22
C LEU A 134 -14.63 -27.09 -10.51
N LYS A 135 -14.17 -27.47 -11.72
CA LYS A 135 -12.79 -27.23 -12.15
C LYS A 135 -12.46 -25.74 -12.15
N PHE A 136 -13.36 -24.91 -12.69
CA PHE A 136 -13.19 -23.45 -12.67
C PHE A 136 -13.01 -22.93 -11.24
N LEU A 137 -13.93 -23.28 -10.34
CA LEU A 137 -13.94 -22.79 -8.96
C LEU A 137 -12.70 -23.22 -8.17
N LEU A 138 -12.27 -24.48 -8.31
CA LEU A 138 -11.06 -24.97 -7.63
C LEU A 138 -9.80 -24.22 -8.09
N ILE A 139 -9.64 -24.03 -9.40
CA ILE A 139 -8.50 -23.29 -9.96
C ILE A 139 -8.57 -21.82 -9.52
N ALA A 140 -9.76 -21.23 -9.54
CA ALA A 140 -9.94 -19.83 -9.21
C ALA A 140 -9.58 -19.53 -7.75
N ILE A 141 -10.02 -20.38 -6.83
CA ILE A 141 -9.66 -20.29 -5.41
C ILE A 141 -8.16 -20.47 -5.23
N LEU A 142 -7.57 -21.51 -5.84
CA LEU A 142 -6.15 -21.79 -5.73
C LEU A 142 -5.28 -20.62 -6.21
N VAL A 143 -5.56 -20.11 -7.42
CA VAL A 143 -4.81 -18.98 -7.99
C VAL A 143 -4.99 -17.72 -7.14
N SER A 144 -6.20 -17.46 -6.64
CA SER A 144 -6.46 -16.29 -5.80
C SER A 144 -5.67 -16.35 -4.49
N ILE A 145 -5.66 -17.49 -3.80
CA ILE A 145 -4.91 -17.67 -2.54
C ILE A 145 -3.41 -17.57 -2.78
N VAL A 146 -2.89 -18.28 -3.79
CA VAL A 146 -1.45 -18.31 -4.08
C VAL A 146 -0.96 -16.93 -4.49
N SER A 147 -1.64 -16.26 -5.44
CA SER A 147 -1.27 -14.90 -5.86
C SER A 147 -1.32 -13.90 -4.71
N THR A 148 -2.37 -13.93 -3.87
CA THR A 148 -2.46 -13.02 -2.70
C THR A 148 -1.33 -13.26 -1.72
N THR A 149 -1.03 -14.51 -1.43
CA THR A 149 0.05 -14.85 -0.49
C THR A 149 1.39 -14.35 -1.00
N PHE A 150 1.70 -14.55 -2.29
CA PHE A 150 2.94 -14.07 -2.89
C PHE A 150 3.01 -12.54 -2.96
N HIS A 151 1.92 -11.87 -3.32
CA HIS A 151 1.84 -10.42 -3.38
C HIS A 151 2.15 -9.79 -2.01
N GLU A 152 1.49 -10.26 -0.95
CA GLU A 152 1.73 -9.80 0.42
C GLU A 152 3.13 -10.20 0.91
N PHE A 153 3.63 -11.36 0.51
CA PHE A 153 5.00 -11.77 0.84
C PHE A 153 6.05 -10.81 0.24
N MET A 154 5.83 -10.32 -0.99
CA MET A 154 6.71 -9.33 -1.61
C MET A 154 6.67 -8.01 -0.84
N HIS A 155 5.48 -7.59 -0.42
CA HIS A 155 5.31 -6.48 0.51
C HIS A 155 6.10 -6.68 1.82
N ILE A 156 6.12 -7.87 2.42
CA ILE A 156 6.94 -8.17 3.62
C ILE A 156 8.43 -7.99 3.33
N ILE A 157 8.91 -8.57 2.23
CA ILE A 157 10.33 -8.52 1.85
C ILE A 157 10.77 -7.07 1.66
N PHE A 158 10.03 -6.32 0.84
CA PHE A 158 10.43 -4.99 0.41
C PHE A 158 10.05 -3.88 1.39
N SER A 159 9.14 -4.12 2.34
CA SER A 159 8.90 -3.21 3.48
C SER A 159 9.66 -3.61 4.76
N ARG A 160 10.30 -4.79 4.78
CA ARG A 160 10.91 -5.42 5.96
C ARG A 160 9.99 -5.53 7.17
N ASN A 161 8.68 -5.54 6.98
CA ASN A 161 7.74 -5.72 8.07
C ASN A 161 7.47 -7.21 8.33
N SER A 162 8.23 -7.80 9.25
CA SER A 162 8.11 -9.22 9.61
C SER A 162 7.12 -9.49 10.75
N ARG A 163 6.52 -8.46 11.36
CA ARG A 163 5.92 -8.61 12.70
C ARG A 163 4.42 -8.84 12.73
N LYS A 164 3.63 -8.45 11.72
CA LYS A 164 2.17 -8.68 11.72
C LYS A 164 1.61 -8.81 10.30
N ILE A 165 1.17 -10.01 9.95
CA ILE A 165 0.25 -10.24 8.82
C ILE A 165 -1.16 -10.19 9.42
N ASN A 166 -1.95 -9.16 9.09
CA ASN A 166 -3.36 -9.14 9.46
C ASN A 166 -4.14 -9.94 8.42
N LEU A 167 -4.47 -11.18 8.73
CA LEU A 167 -5.33 -12.02 7.91
C LEU A 167 -6.79 -11.67 8.19
N ASN A 168 -7.47 -11.05 7.21
CA ASN A 168 -8.91 -10.93 7.25
C ASN A 168 -9.54 -12.05 6.40
N ILE A 169 -9.93 -13.14 7.05
CA ILE A 169 -10.53 -14.32 6.41
C ILE A 169 -11.82 -13.95 5.65
N VAL A 170 -12.60 -13.00 6.16
CA VAL A 170 -13.88 -12.58 5.55
C VAL A 170 -13.67 -11.83 4.24
N LYS A 171 -12.57 -11.06 4.14
CA LYS A 171 -12.21 -10.35 2.91
C LYS A 171 -11.23 -11.13 2.03
N ALA A 172 -10.70 -12.26 2.53
CA ALA A 172 -9.58 -13.00 1.92
C ALA A 172 -8.36 -12.11 1.59
N VAL A 173 -8.11 -11.10 2.44
CA VAL A 173 -7.02 -10.13 2.27
C VAL A 173 -6.08 -10.25 3.46
N ALA A 174 -4.80 -10.52 3.19
CA ALA A 174 -3.73 -10.23 4.14
C ALA A 174 -3.36 -8.75 3.96
N THR A 175 -3.17 -8.01 5.05
CA THR A 175 -2.66 -6.63 4.98
C THR A 175 -1.46 -6.48 5.92
N ILE A 176 -0.46 -5.74 5.46
CA ILE A 176 0.74 -5.42 6.24
C ILE A 176 0.77 -3.91 6.44
N PRO A 177 0.83 -3.43 7.69
CA PRO A 177 0.86 -2.00 7.94
C PRO A 177 2.23 -1.45 7.52
N MET A 178 2.27 -0.66 6.45
CA MET A 178 3.49 -0.08 5.86
C MET A 178 3.76 1.36 6.29
N THR A 179 3.15 1.82 7.37
CA THR A 179 3.23 3.21 7.80
C THR A 179 4.67 3.71 7.99
N HIS A 180 5.58 2.89 8.52
CA HIS A 180 7.00 3.23 8.69
C HIS A 180 7.72 3.56 7.37
N VAL A 181 7.25 3.01 6.26
CA VAL A 181 7.84 3.22 4.92
C VAL A 181 7.78 4.70 4.52
N TRP A 182 6.85 5.50 5.06
CA TRP A 182 6.79 6.95 4.81
C TRP A 182 8.08 7.73 5.12
N THR A 183 8.91 7.17 6.01
CA THR A 183 10.20 7.76 6.41
C THR A 183 11.37 7.36 5.52
N TRP A 184 11.16 6.40 4.61
CA TRP A 184 12.18 5.92 3.67
C TRP A 184 12.37 6.87 2.48
N SER A 185 13.42 6.64 1.70
CA SER A 185 13.67 7.30 0.42
C SER A 185 12.53 7.08 -0.57
N ARG A 186 12.34 8.01 -1.52
CA ARG A 186 11.30 7.89 -2.57
C ARG A 186 11.35 6.54 -3.28
N PHE A 187 12.56 6.07 -3.60
CA PHE A 187 12.76 4.79 -4.27
C PHE A 187 12.31 3.62 -3.39
N GLY A 188 12.75 3.57 -2.12
CA GLY A 188 12.32 2.53 -1.18
C GLY A 188 10.81 2.49 -0.97
N ARG A 189 10.15 3.66 -0.92
CA ARG A 189 8.68 3.76 -0.80
C ARG A 189 7.95 3.21 -2.01
N ILE A 190 8.40 3.60 -3.20
CA ILE A 190 7.82 3.11 -4.45
C ILE A 190 7.97 1.59 -4.49
N THR A 191 9.19 1.06 -4.33
CA THR A 191 9.44 -0.38 -4.43
C THR A 191 8.67 -1.20 -3.39
N ALA A 192 8.53 -0.71 -2.15
CA ALA A 192 7.78 -1.43 -1.11
C ALA A 192 6.32 -1.69 -1.50
N ILE A 193 5.73 -0.84 -2.34
CA ILE A 193 4.36 -0.97 -2.85
C ILE A 193 4.35 -1.63 -4.23
N THR A 194 5.23 -1.22 -5.14
CA THR A 194 5.26 -1.78 -6.50
C THR A 194 5.73 -3.23 -6.53
N SER A 195 6.40 -3.75 -5.50
CA SER A 195 6.82 -5.15 -5.44
C SER A 195 5.65 -6.14 -5.49
N GLY A 196 4.52 -5.83 -4.84
CA GLY A 196 3.31 -6.66 -4.87
C GLY A 196 2.74 -6.72 -6.29
N MET A 197 2.49 -5.54 -6.88
CA MET A 197 2.00 -5.41 -8.26
C MET A 197 2.96 -6.02 -9.31
N SER A 198 4.26 -5.88 -9.11
CA SER A 198 5.28 -6.46 -10.00
C SER A 198 5.22 -7.98 -9.99
N SER A 199 4.99 -8.59 -8.82
CA SER A 199 4.81 -10.03 -8.71
C SER A 199 3.57 -10.53 -9.44
N ASP A 200 2.45 -9.80 -9.34
CA ASP A 200 1.22 -10.12 -10.07
C ASP A 200 1.44 -10.05 -11.59
N ALA A 201 2.17 -9.04 -12.07
CA ALA A 201 2.51 -8.89 -13.48
C ALA A 201 3.42 -10.02 -14.00
N ILE A 202 4.40 -10.46 -13.19
CA ILE A 202 5.28 -11.58 -13.53
C ILE A 202 4.49 -12.89 -13.61
N PHE A 203 3.59 -13.15 -12.65
CA PHE A 203 2.70 -14.31 -12.71
C PHE A 203 1.75 -14.26 -13.90
N LEU A 204 1.19 -13.10 -14.21
CA LEU A 204 0.34 -12.94 -15.39
C LEU A 204 1.11 -13.29 -16.66
N LEU A 205 2.33 -12.75 -16.82
CA LEU A 205 3.17 -13.03 -17.97
C LEU A 205 3.40 -14.55 -18.14
N PHE A 206 3.75 -15.23 -17.04
CA PHE A 206 3.96 -16.68 -17.04
C PHE A 206 2.73 -17.43 -17.59
N PHE A 207 1.53 -17.14 -17.07
CA PHE A 207 0.31 -17.80 -17.53
C PHE A 207 -0.06 -17.44 -18.97
N LEU A 208 0.17 -16.20 -19.42
CA LEU A 208 -0.08 -15.79 -20.80
C LEU A 208 0.88 -16.44 -21.80
N ILE A 209 2.14 -16.64 -21.44
CA ILE A 209 3.11 -17.39 -22.26
C ILE A 209 2.65 -18.85 -22.39
N MET A 210 2.28 -19.48 -21.28
CA MET A 210 1.83 -20.87 -21.23
C MET A 210 0.42 -21.09 -21.78
N ASN A 211 -0.29 -20.03 -22.23
CA ASN A 211 -1.67 -20.13 -22.68
C ASN A 211 -1.87 -20.83 -24.05
N ASN A 212 -0.87 -21.54 -24.56
CA ASN A 212 -0.86 -22.12 -25.91
C ASN A 212 -1.46 -23.54 -25.97
N LYS A 213 -2.67 -23.77 -25.43
CA LYS A 213 -3.44 -25.06 -25.39
C LYS A 213 -3.47 -25.82 -24.04
N SER A 214 -3.52 -25.13 -22.90
CA SER A 214 -3.93 -25.80 -21.64
C SER A 214 -5.45 -26.04 -21.63
N ASP A 215 -5.95 -27.00 -20.84
CA ASP A 215 -7.37 -27.29 -20.60
C ASP A 215 -8.16 -26.15 -19.88
N GLY A 216 -7.89 -24.90 -20.26
CA GLY A 216 -8.42 -23.66 -19.71
C GLY A 216 -7.85 -23.25 -18.34
N VAL A 217 -6.93 -24.02 -17.75
CA VAL A 217 -6.30 -23.69 -16.45
C VAL A 217 -5.56 -22.36 -16.52
N ASN A 218 -4.68 -22.20 -17.52
CA ASN A 218 -3.88 -20.98 -17.69
C ASN A 218 -4.77 -19.78 -18.05
N SER A 219 -5.85 -20.01 -18.80
CA SER A 219 -6.85 -18.98 -19.11
C SER A 219 -7.55 -18.47 -17.87
N ILE A 220 -7.97 -19.36 -16.96
CA ILE A 220 -8.59 -18.99 -15.67
C ILE A 220 -7.60 -18.18 -14.84
N ALA A 221 -6.37 -18.68 -14.69
CA ALA A 221 -5.34 -18.02 -13.90
C ALA A 221 -5.02 -16.61 -14.43
N ALA A 222 -4.82 -16.48 -15.74
CA ALA A 222 -4.59 -15.19 -16.39
C ALA A 222 -5.78 -14.24 -16.21
N SER A 223 -7.02 -14.71 -16.37
CA SER A 223 -8.22 -13.87 -16.22
C SER A 223 -8.38 -13.33 -14.79
N ILE A 224 -8.07 -14.15 -13.78
CA ILE A 224 -8.08 -13.74 -12.37
C ILE A 224 -6.98 -12.73 -12.09
N LEU A 225 -5.75 -12.97 -12.56
CA LEU A 225 -4.64 -12.04 -12.36
C LEU A 225 -4.87 -10.70 -13.09
N ILE A 226 -5.45 -10.71 -14.30
CA ILE A 226 -5.88 -9.49 -14.99
C ILE A 226 -6.92 -8.76 -14.13
N THR A 227 -7.93 -9.47 -13.62
CA THR A 227 -8.95 -8.87 -12.76
C THR A 227 -8.33 -8.22 -11.52
N ARG A 228 -7.41 -8.91 -10.85
CA ARG A 228 -6.67 -8.42 -9.68
C ARG A 228 -5.83 -7.19 -10.00
N ILE A 229 -5.05 -7.22 -11.08
CA ILE A 229 -4.22 -6.08 -11.50
C ILE A 229 -5.11 -4.87 -11.80
N LEU A 230 -6.19 -5.05 -12.56
CA LEU A 230 -7.16 -3.99 -12.84
C LEU A 230 -7.81 -3.47 -11.57
N TRP A 231 -8.12 -4.34 -10.61
CA TRP A 231 -8.68 -3.94 -9.31
C TRP A 231 -7.76 -2.96 -8.57
N GLN A 232 -6.43 -3.10 -8.66
CA GLN A 232 -5.50 -2.15 -8.05
C GLN A 232 -5.65 -0.73 -8.62
N PHE A 233 -6.10 -0.57 -9.86
CA PHE A 233 -6.37 0.73 -10.50
C PHE A 233 -7.70 1.38 -10.08
N ILE A 234 -8.47 0.75 -9.18
CA ILE A 234 -9.66 1.37 -8.57
C ILE A 234 -9.20 2.29 -7.41
N ILE A 235 -8.78 3.49 -7.75
CA ILE A 235 -8.11 4.46 -6.87
C ILE A 235 -9.01 4.97 -5.72
N ILE A 236 -10.33 4.81 -5.80
CA ILE A 236 -11.26 5.19 -4.70
C ILE A 236 -11.08 4.29 -3.46
N GLN A 237 -10.59 3.07 -3.64
CA GLN A 237 -10.33 2.14 -2.54
C GLN A 237 -8.90 2.32 -2.02
N LYS A 238 -8.62 1.80 -0.80
CA LYS A 238 -7.26 1.72 -0.27
C LYS A 238 -6.46 0.63 -1.00
N THR A 239 -6.16 0.87 -2.28
CA THR A 239 -5.35 -0.01 -3.15
C THR A 239 -3.88 0.42 -3.15
N ASP A 240 -3.02 -0.43 -3.69
CA ASP A 240 -1.59 -0.13 -3.82
C ASP A 240 -1.35 1.11 -4.66
N ILE A 241 -2.12 1.32 -5.73
CA ILE A 241 -1.98 2.50 -6.59
C ILE A 241 -2.42 3.77 -5.86
N ASN A 242 -3.45 3.70 -5.01
CA ASN A 242 -3.82 4.82 -4.16
C ASN A 242 -2.61 5.23 -3.28
N ILE A 243 -2.01 4.27 -2.57
CA ILE A 243 -0.84 4.53 -1.71
C ILE A 243 0.36 5.00 -2.53
N LEU A 244 0.60 4.41 -3.70
CA LEU A 244 1.68 4.80 -4.61
C LEU A 244 1.55 6.26 -5.06
N ILE A 245 0.34 6.71 -5.40
CA ILE A 245 0.09 8.11 -5.76
C ILE A 245 0.46 9.03 -4.59
N SER A 246 0.03 8.69 -3.37
CA SER A 246 0.39 9.46 -2.16
C SER A 246 1.90 9.50 -1.94
N PHE A 247 2.62 8.41 -2.18
CA PHE A 247 4.09 8.37 -2.10
C PHE A 247 4.80 9.20 -3.16
N VAL A 248 4.27 9.23 -4.39
CA VAL A 248 4.80 10.03 -5.51
C VAL A 248 4.59 11.51 -5.26
N VAL A 249 3.41 11.90 -4.77
CA VAL A 249 3.10 13.30 -4.40
C VAL A 249 3.81 13.72 -3.10
N ASP A 250 4.29 12.75 -2.33
CA ASP A 250 4.94 12.95 -1.03
C ASP A 250 3.99 13.55 0.03
N ASN A 251 2.72 13.13 0.01
CA ASN A 251 1.68 13.58 0.95
C ASN A 251 0.83 12.39 1.43
N PRO A 252 0.87 12.02 2.73
CA PRO A 252 0.05 10.94 3.30
C PRO A 252 -1.46 11.14 3.18
N PHE A 253 -1.93 12.39 3.22
CA PHE A 253 -3.34 12.75 3.22
C PHE A 253 -3.81 13.28 1.86
N TYR A 254 -3.07 12.97 0.78
CA TYR A 254 -3.31 13.51 -0.55
C TYR A 254 -4.77 13.42 -1.01
N PHE A 255 -5.45 12.29 -0.78
CA PHE A 255 -6.84 12.09 -1.22
C PHE A 255 -7.88 12.77 -0.32
N GLU A 256 -7.52 13.14 0.91
CA GLU A 256 -8.37 13.90 1.83
C GLU A 256 -8.31 15.39 1.52
N GLU A 257 -7.16 15.88 1.06
CA GLU A 257 -6.91 17.28 0.73
C GLU A 257 -7.14 17.62 -0.75
N VAL A 258 -7.36 16.62 -1.61
CA VAL A 258 -7.43 16.85 -3.05
C VAL A 258 -8.63 17.71 -3.43
N ALA A 259 -8.41 18.68 -4.32
CA ALA A 259 -9.48 19.49 -4.87
C ALA A 259 -10.60 18.62 -5.48
N ILE A 260 -11.86 19.02 -5.23
CA ILE A 260 -13.08 18.27 -5.63
C ILE A 260 -13.03 17.86 -7.11
N MET A 261 -12.58 18.73 -8.00
CA MET A 261 -12.48 18.43 -9.44
C MET A 261 -11.54 17.25 -9.74
N LYS A 262 -10.38 17.18 -9.08
CA LYS A 262 -9.44 16.05 -9.24
C LYS A 262 -10.04 14.77 -8.67
N LEU A 263 -10.75 14.86 -7.54
CA LEU A 263 -11.44 13.73 -6.93
C LEU A 263 -12.51 13.13 -7.87
N ILE A 264 -13.25 13.98 -8.58
CA ILE A 264 -14.24 13.55 -9.59
C ILE A 264 -13.54 12.77 -10.71
N ILE A 265 -12.43 13.28 -11.24
CA ILE A 265 -11.66 12.60 -12.30
C ILE A 265 -11.19 11.22 -11.82
N ILE A 266 -10.62 11.14 -10.61
CA ILE A 266 -10.18 9.88 -9.99
C ILE A 266 -11.36 8.89 -9.88
N LYS A 267 -12.54 9.37 -9.49
CA LYS A 267 -13.74 8.54 -9.40
C LYS A 267 -14.19 8.01 -10.76
N VAL A 268 -14.20 8.88 -11.78
CA VAL A 268 -14.58 8.49 -13.15
C VAL A 268 -13.63 7.42 -13.71
N ILE A 269 -12.31 7.58 -13.51
CA ILE A 269 -11.32 6.58 -13.92
C ILE A 269 -11.60 5.24 -13.22
N SER A 270 -11.81 5.26 -11.91
CA SER A 270 -12.05 4.05 -11.11
C SER A 270 -13.33 3.32 -11.53
N ILE A 271 -14.41 4.06 -11.81
CA ILE A 271 -15.68 3.49 -12.32
C ILE A 271 -15.48 2.89 -13.71
N SER A 272 -14.70 3.55 -14.56
CA SER A 272 -14.40 3.06 -15.91
C SER A 272 -13.62 1.73 -15.87
N VAL A 273 -12.65 1.60 -14.96
CA VAL A 273 -11.92 0.36 -14.72
C VAL A 273 -12.85 -0.75 -14.21
N LEU A 274 -13.74 -0.43 -13.28
CA LEU A 274 -14.74 -1.40 -12.79
C LEU A 274 -15.66 -1.88 -13.92
N ALA A 275 -16.16 -0.97 -14.75
CA ALA A 275 -16.97 -1.30 -15.92
C ALA A 275 -16.21 -2.20 -16.90
N MET A 276 -14.91 -1.95 -17.10
CA MET A 276 -14.04 -2.78 -17.93
C MET A 276 -13.87 -4.19 -17.37
N ILE A 277 -13.66 -4.35 -16.06
CA ILE A 277 -13.58 -5.67 -15.40
C ILE A 277 -14.87 -6.46 -15.64
N ILE A 278 -16.03 -5.83 -15.40
CA ILE A 278 -17.34 -6.46 -15.60
C ILE A 278 -17.50 -6.86 -17.07
N TRP A 279 -17.16 -5.97 -18.00
CA TRP A 279 -17.26 -6.23 -19.43
C TRP A 279 -16.39 -7.40 -19.89
N LEU A 280 -15.15 -7.51 -19.40
CA LEU A 280 -14.23 -8.60 -19.76
C LEU A 280 -14.79 -9.98 -19.38
N TRP A 281 -15.49 -10.09 -18.25
CA TRP A 281 -16.14 -11.34 -17.83
C TRP A 281 -17.50 -11.56 -18.50
N PHE A 282 -18.27 -10.51 -18.77
CA PHE A 282 -19.64 -10.62 -19.28
C PHE A 282 -19.71 -10.81 -20.79
N GLN A 283 -18.82 -10.17 -21.56
CA GLN A 283 -18.82 -10.26 -23.02
C GLN A 283 -18.71 -11.71 -23.52
N PRO A 284 -17.85 -12.58 -22.99
CA PRO A 284 -17.80 -13.97 -23.41
C PRO A 284 -19.01 -14.81 -22.98
N VAL A 285 -19.71 -14.40 -21.92
CA VAL A 285 -20.96 -15.06 -21.50
C VAL A 285 -22.04 -14.83 -22.54
N ILE A 286 -22.21 -13.59 -23.02
CA ILE A 286 -23.17 -13.27 -24.10
C ILE A 286 -22.88 -14.12 -25.35
N ASN A 287 -21.60 -14.22 -25.73
CA ASN A 287 -21.18 -14.99 -26.89
C ASN A 287 -21.43 -16.51 -26.79
N GLN A 288 -21.73 -17.05 -25.61
CA GLN A 288 -22.09 -18.47 -25.45
C GLN A 288 -23.58 -18.72 -25.74
N PHE A 289 -24.41 -17.68 -25.71
CA PHE A 289 -25.86 -17.78 -25.93
C PHE A 289 -26.33 -17.26 -27.30
N ASN A 290 -25.43 -16.64 -28.07
CA ASN A 290 -25.63 -16.23 -29.46
C ASN A 290 -25.01 -17.25 -30.41
#